data_AF-A0A9E3X3U4-F1
#
_entry.id   AF-A0A9E3X3U4-F1
#
_cell.length_a   1.000
_cell.length_b   1.000
_cell.length_c   1.000
_cell.angle_alpha   90.00
_cell.angle_beta   90.00
_cell.angle_gamma   90.00
#
_symmetry.space_group_name_H-M   'P 1'
#
loop_
_entity.id
_entity.type
_entity.pdbx_description
1 polymer ?
#
loop_
_entity_poly.entity_id
_entity_poly.type
_entity_poly.pdbx_seq_one_letter_code
_entity_poly.pdbx_strand_id
1 'polypeptide(L)'
;VIAHPDGRLAVLPIATPALATAGTGDVLSGTIGGLLAQGVDPFAAACAGAWLHGQAGLRCAAAMGTAGVMASDLLPQLPLVLRDLHRRGNQ
;
A
#
# COMPACT_ATOMS: atom_id res chain seq x y z
N VAL A 1 -5.17 -3.22 10.31
CA VAL A 1 -5.29 -2.25 11.43
C VAL A 1 -3.94 -1.59 11.62
N ILE A 2 -3.90 -0.28 11.85
CA ILE A 2 -2.70 0.49 12.19
C ILE A 2 -2.97 1.16 13.52
N ALA A 3 -2.13 0.91 14.52
CA ALA A 3 -2.26 1.48 15.86
C ALA A 3 -1.00 2.26 16.22
N HIS A 4 -1.18 3.43 16.80
CA HIS A 4 -0.09 4.24 17.32
C HIS A 4 -0.11 4.22 18.85
N PRO A 5 1.05 4.25 19.53
CA PRO A 5 1.13 4.20 21.00
C PRO A 5 0.43 5.35 21.73
N ASP A 6 0.14 6.47 21.06
CA ASP A 6 -0.63 7.60 21.63
C ASP A 6 -2.15 7.39 21.62
N GLY A 7 -2.63 6.22 21.18
CA GLY A 7 -4.05 5.89 21.11
C GLY A 7 -4.71 6.14 19.76
N ARG A 8 -4.01 6.71 18.76
CA ARG A 8 -4.54 6.78 17.39
C ARG A 8 -4.71 5.39 16.78
N LEU A 9 -5.81 5.20 16.08
CA LEU A 9 -6.18 3.95 15.41
C LEU A 9 -6.70 4.22 14.00
N ALA A 10 -6.25 3.43 13.04
CA ALA A 10 -6.81 3.40 11.70
C ALA A 10 -7.14 1.96 11.28
N VAL A 11 -8.23 1.81 10.54
CA VAL A 11 -8.64 0.55 9.92
C VAL A 11 -8.59 0.75 8.42
N LEU A 12 -7.87 -0.14 7.74
CA LEU A 12 -7.83 -0.19 6.28
C LEU A 12 -8.88 -1.19 5.80
N PRO A 13 -9.98 -0.77 5.18
CA PRO A 13 -11.03 -1.68 4.71
C PRO A 13 -10.70 -2.27 3.32
N ILE A 14 -9.42 -2.56 3.06
CA ILE A 14 -8.95 -3.18 1.82
C ILE A 14 -8.33 -4.52 2.16
N ALA A 15 -8.89 -5.59 1.61
CA ALA A 15 -8.39 -6.94 1.73
C ALA A 15 -8.52 -7.64 0.37
N THR A 16 -7.45 -8.32 -0.05
CA THR A 16 -7.45 -9.12 -1.28
C THR A 16 -6.50 -10.32 -1.13
N PRO A 17 -6.86 -11.53 -1.60
CA PRO A 17 -5.95 -12.67 -1.59
C PRO A 17 -4.67 -12.45 -2.39
N ALA A 18 -4.67 -11.50 -3.34
CA ALA A 18 -3.48 -11.14 -4.11
C ALA A 18 -2.31 -10.63 -3.24
N LEU A 19 -2.57 -10.18 -2.01
CA LEU A 19 -1.54 -9.75 -1.07
C LEU A 19 -1.08 -10.87 -0.13
N ALA A 20 -1.74 -12.02 -0.13
CA ALA A 20 -1.41 -13.18 0.70
C ALA A 20 -0.27 -14.04 0.10
N THR A 21 0.73 -13.40 -0.52
CA THR A 21 1.91 -14.05 -1.10
C THR A 21 3.16 -13.68 -0.32
N ALA A 22 4.17 -14.54 -0.32
CA ALA A 22 5.48 -14.24 0.25
C ALA A 22 6.09 -12.96 -0.37
N GLY A 23 6.73 -12.14 0.46
CA GLY A 23 7.43 -10.91 0.04
C GLY A 23 6.55 -9.67 -0.15
N THR A 24 5.21 -9.80 -0.13
CA THR A 24 4.33 -8.61 -0.21
C THR A 24 4.50 -7.70 1.01
N GLY A 25 4.80 -8.29 2.18
CA GLY A 25 5.17 -7.56 3.39
C GLY A 25 6.44 -6.70 3.24
N ASP A 26 7.43 -7.14 2.45
CA ASP A 26 8.64 -6.35 2.17
C ASP A 26 8.34 -5.15 1.26
N VAL A 27 7.41 -5.31 0.32
CA VAL A 27 6.90 -4.19 -0.48
C VAL A 27 6.18 -3.18 0.40
N LEU A 28 5.36 -3.64 1.35
CA LEU A 28 4.69 -2.77 2.31
C LEU A 28 5.71 -2.02 3.19
N SER A 29 6.67 -2.72 3.79
CA SER A 29 7.67 -2.11 4.67
C SER A 29 8.56 -1.12 3.91
N GLY A 30 8.99 -1.45 2.68
CA GLY A 30 9.73 -0.55 1.81
C GLY A 30 8.93 0.70 1.41
N THR A 31 7.62 0.54 1.16
CA THR A 31 6.73 1.68 0.87
C THR A 31 6.63 2.62 2.07
N ILE A 32 6.42 2.08 3.27
CA ILE A 32 6.37 2.87 4.52
C ILE A 32 7.72 3.54 4.78
N GLY A 33 8.83 2.80 4.64
CA GLY A 33 10.19 3.32 4.79
C GLY A 33 10.50 4.45 3.81
N GLY A 34 10.07 4.33 2.55
CA GLY A 34 10.21 5.38 1.55
C GLY A 34 9.45 6.67 1.89
N LEU A 35 8.25 6.55 2.49
CA LEU A 35 7.48 7.69 2.96
C LEU A 35 8.13 8.34 4.19
N LEU A 36 8.61 7.53 5.14
CA LEU A 36 9.38 8.01 6.29
C LEU A 36 10.63 8.77 5.86
N ALA A 37 11.37 8.25 4.86
CA ALA A 37 12.56 8.90 4.32
C ALA A 37 12.26 10.25 3.65
N GLN A 38 11.01 10.49 3.23
CA GLN A 38 10.53 11.77 2.71
C GLN A 38 10.04 12.72 3.81
N GLY A 39 10.11 12.33 5.09
CA GLY A 39 9.71 13.17 6.23
C GLY A 39 8.23 13.08 6.60
N VAL A 40 7.49 12.09 6.09
CA VAL A 40 6.09 11.87 6.46
C VAL A 40 6.01 11.39 7.92
N ASP A 41 5.07 11.93 8.70
CA ASP A 41 4.77 11.49 10.07
C ASP A 41 4.62 9.95 10.14
N PRO A 42 5.17 9.25 11.15
CA PRO A 42 5.16 7.79 11.17
C PRO A 42 3.78 7.13 11.10
N PHE A 43 2.78 7.68 11.79
CA PHE A 43 1.43 7.13 11.74
C PHE A 43 0.80 7.37 10.36
N ALA A 44 0.97 8.56 9.81
CA ALA A 44 0.53 8.88 8.45
C ALA A 44 1.23 8.01 7.39
N ALA A 45 2.54 7.79 7.52
CA ALA A 45 3.33 6.95 6.62
C ALA A 45 2.86 5.49 6.66
N ALA A 46 2.58 4.95 7.85
CA ALA A 46 2.01 3.61 8.00
C ALA A 46 0.62 3.50 7.35
N CYS A 47 -0.25 4.49 7.57
CA CYS A 47 -1.59 4.50 6.97
C CYS A 47 -1.53 4.63 5.45
N ALA A 48 -0.76 5.57 4.92
CA ALA A 48 -0.60 5.80 3.49
C ALA A 48 0.08 4.62 2.80
N GLY A 49 1.15 4.07 3.39
CA GLY A 49 1.85 2.90 2.87
C GLY A 49 0.94 1.67 2.81
N ALA A 50 0.16 1.40 3.86
CA ALA A 50 -0.82 0.32 3.87
C ALA A 50 -1.91 0.52 2.79
N TRP A 51 -2.40 1.74 2.61
CA TRP A 51 -3.38 2.05 1.57
C TRP A 51 -2.80 1.88 0.16
N LEU A 52 -1.61 2.41 -0.11
CA LEU A 52 -0.93 2.26 -1.41
C LEU A 52 -0.68 0.79 -1.74
N HIS A 53 -0.20 0.01 -0.77
CA HIS A 53 0.01 -1.43 -0.90
C HIS A 53 -1.31 -2.18 -1.19
N GLY A 54 -2.38 -1.85 -0.46
CA GLY A 54 -3.73 -2.38 -0.69
C GLY A 54 -4.23 -2.14 -2.12
N GLN A 55 -4.12 -0.89 -2.59
CA GLN A 55 -4.54 -0.49 -3.93
C GLN A 55 -3.69 -1.15 -5.03
N ALA A 56 -2.38 -1.30 -4.82
CA ALA A 56 -1.51 -2.05 -5.71
C ALA A 56 -1.98 -3.52 -5.81
N GLY A 57 -2.31 -4.15 -4.69
CA GLY A 57 -2.87 -5.51 -4.66
C GLY A 57 -4.18 -5.65 -5.43
N LEU A 58 -5.10 -4.69 -5.29
CA LEU A 58 -6.35 -4.68 -6.05
C LEU A 58 -6.11 -4.52 -7.56
N ARG A 59 -5.11 -3.74 -7.96
CA ARG A 59 -4.72 -3.59 -9.37
C ARG A 59 -4.12 -4.86 -9.95
N CYS A 60 -3.22 -5.51 -9.23
CA CYS A 60 -2.69 -6.82 -9.63
C CYS A 60 -3.85 -7.82 -9.77
N ALA A 61 -4.73 -7.90 -8.77
CA ALA A 61 -5.89 -8.79 -8.80
C ALA A 61 -6.79 -8.56 -10.02
N ALA A 62 -7.02 -7.29 -10.39
CA ALA A 62 -7.81 -6.95 -11.58
C ALA A 62 -7.11 -7.29 -12.89
N ALA A 63 -5.78 -7.20 -12.95
CA ALA A 63 -5.01 -7.42 -14.17
C ALA A 63 -4.75 -8.91 -14.46
N MET A 64 -4.49 -9.72 -13.44
CA MET A 64 -4.04 -11.12 -13.63
C MET A 64 -4.78 -12.15 -12.75
N GLY A 65 -5.77 -11.71 -11.99
CA GLY A 65 -6.43 -12.53 -10.98
C GLY A 65 -5.70 -12.54 -9.64
N THR A 66 -6.25 -13.21 -8.64
CA THR A 66 -5.70 -13.23 -7.27
C THR A 66 -4.68 -14.33 -7.04
N ALA A 67 -4.67 -15.38 -7.87
CA ALA A 67 -3.73 -16.48 -7.77
C ALA A 67 -2.46 -16.15 -8.58
N GLY A 68 -1.28 -16.35 -7.98
CA GLY A 68 0.01 -16.16 -8.67
C GLY A 68 0.55 -14.74 -8.67
N VAL A 69 -0.07 -13.80 -7.95
CA VAL A 69 0.50 -12.45 -7.75
C VAL A 69 1.76 -12.55 -6.92
N MET A 70 2.87 -12.07 -7.48
CA MET A 70 4.17 -12.00 -6.84
C MET A 70 4.43 -10.62 -6.24
N ALA A 71 5.32 -10.55 -5.26
CA ALA A 71 5.74 -9.27 -4.67
C ALA A 71 6.30 -8.29 -5.72
N SER A 72 7.01 -8.80 -6.72
CA SER A 72 7.54 -8.02 -7.85
C SER A 72 6.45 -7.37 -8.70
N ASP A 73 5.25 -7.95 -8.77
CA ASP A 73 4.14 -7.42 -9.56
C ASP A 73 3.52 -6.18 -8.92
N LEU A 74 3.65 -6.05 -7.59
CA LEU A 74 3.15 -4.90 -6.83
C LEU A 74 3.97 -3.64 -7.07
N LEU A 75 5.30 -3.77 -7.18
CA LEU A 75 6.22 -2.63 -7.28
C LEU A 75 5.88 -1.67 -8.43
N PRO A 76 5.62 -2.13 -9.67
CA PRO A 76 5.20 -1.25 -10.76
C PRO A 76 3.84 -0.58 -10.54
N GLN A 77 2.97 -1.14 -9.68
CA GLN A 77 1.64 -0.57 -9.44
C GLN A 77 1.67 0.62 -8.48
N LEU A 78 2.60 0.66 -7.52
CA LEU A 78 2.73 1.75 -6.55
C LEU A 78 2.80 3.15 -7.19
N PRO A 79 3.69 3.44 -8.16
CA PRO A 79 3.72 4.77 -8.79
C PRO A 79 2.46 5.08 -9.58
N LEU A 80 1.77 4.08 -10.12
CA LEU A 80 0.51 4.29 -10.83
C LEU A 80 -0.63 4.68 -9.87
N VAL A 81 -0.70 4.02 -8.71
CA VAL A 81 -1.65 4.41 -7.65
C VAL A 81 -1.36 5.83 -7.17
N LEU A 82 -0.10 6.17 -6.91
CA LEU A 82 0.30 7.52 -6.51
C LEU A 82 -0.08 8.57 -7.56
N ARG A 83 0.17 8.30 -8.85
CA ARG A 83 -0.20 9.20 -9.94
C ARG A 83 -1.71 9.44 -9.96
N ASP A 84 -2.51 8.40 -9.77
CA ASP A 84 -3.96 8.51 -9.79
C ASP A 84 -4.50 9.25 -8.55
N LEU A 85 -3.85 9.11 -7.40
CA LEU A 85 -4.14 9.90 -6.20
C LEU A 85 -3.89 11.40 -6.43
N HIS A 86 -2.74 11.77 -6.99
CA HIS A 86 -2.42 13.17 -7.30
C HIS A 86 -3.42 13.79 -8.28
N ARG A 87 -3.88 13.02 -9.27
CA ARG A 87 -4.91 13.49 -10.21
C ARG A 87 -6.23 13.80 -9.54
N ARG A 88 -6.64 12.99 -8.55
CA ARG A 88 -7.89 13.21 -7.79
C ARG A 88 -7.80 14.40 -6.84
N GLY A 89 -6.62 14.68 -6.29
CA GLY A 89 -6.40 15.82 -5.40
C GLY A 89 -6.32 17.19 -6.11
N ASN A 90 -6.11 17.19 -7.43
CA ASN A 90 -6.04 18.39 -8.26
C ASN A 90 -7.37 18.70 -8.99
N GLN A 91 -8.46 18.03 -8.60
CA GLN A 91 -9.83 18.24 -9.08
C GLN A 91 -10.65 18.83 -7.94
#